data_AF-M8AJZ3-F1
#
_entry.id   AF-M8AJZ3-F1
#
_cell.length_a   1.000
_cell.length_b   1.000
_cell.length_c   1.000
_cell.angle_alpha   90.00
_cell.angle_beta   90.00
_cell.angle_gamma   90.00
#
_symmetry.space_group_name_H-M   'P 1'
#
loop_
_entity.id
_entity.type
_entity.pdbx_description
1 polymer ?
#
loop_
_entity_poly.entity_id
_entity_poly.type
_entity_poly.pdbx_seq_one_letter_code
_entity_poly.pdbx_strand_id
1 'polypeptide(L)'
;MESFTNGNVRLLKHERSIVAEDDLDCRWQEATGEAVSEGSNRPALTVHPIGVPHLREDETPPQGGRPGWAAVPNPRIGPWFRLMQKVAADQGLVPEFEITLEATHHGPLTSTPTMFVEIVKTNIGEHETELSNHFRFYGKVLVLRKEMLLELGWGSKPHFWLCRSGEKVLLGIGGGHYAPRHTDIVIKDGVWVGHLLSGYSLPMDAPPQVNGKSSGEVGGMWKHSIKVSYEATKAGFPGGEVIAHLDQKSFKGWQKNAITSYLQEQNIRIGKPNDFLCTKTWPCPQGKPSK
;
A
#
# COMPACT_ATOMS: atom_id res chain seq x y z
N MET A 1 15.09 19.28 13.75
CA MET A 1 13.93 18.94 12.88
C MET A 1 13.39 20.24 12.31
N GLU A 2 13.63 20.46 11.03
CA GLU A 2 13.13 21.64 10.31
C GLU A 2 11.64 21.45 9.98
N SER A 3 10.85 22.52 10.02
CA SER A 3 9.43 22.46 9.65
C SER A 3 9.01 23.65 8.79
N PHE A 4 8.13 23.39 7.82
CA PHE A 4 7.60 24.37 6.89
C PHE A 4 6.08 24.31 6.90
N THR A 5 5.40 25.46 6.84
CA THR A 5 3.93 25.54 6.94
C THR A 5 3.34 26.22 5.72
N ASN A 6 2.22 25.72 5.23
CA ASN A 6 1.37 26.39 4.24
C ASN A 6 -0.10 26.09 4.55
N GLY A 7 -0.85 27.10 5.00
CA GLY A 7 -2.21 26.92 5.51
C GLY A 7 -2.28 25.89 6.63
N ASN A 8 -3.12 24.87 6.47
CA ASN A 8 -3.30 23.77 7.43
C ASN A 8 -2.34 22.59 7.22
N VAL A 9 -1.37 22.72 6.30
CA VAL A 9 -0.40 21.67 5.98
C VAL A 9 0.95 22.03 6.57
N ARG A 10 1.60 21.05 7.20
CA ARG A 10 2.97 21.16 7.72
C ARG A 10 3.84 20.08 7.10
N LEU A 11 4.98 20.49 6.55
CA LEU A 11 6.07 19.60 6.14
C LEU A 11 7.09 19.55 7.28
N LEU A 12 7.45 18.35 7.70
CA LEU A 12 8.56 18.11 8.63
C LEU A 12 9.71 17.48 7.85
N LYS A 13 10.90 18.08 7.93
CA LYS A 13 12.12 17.51 7.36
C LYS A 13 12.93 16.87 8.48
N HIS A 14 13.20 15.59 8.30
CA HIS A 14 14.05 14.80 9.18
C HIS A 14 15.45 14.68 8.57
N GLU A 15 16.46 14.62 9.45
CA GLU A 15 17.88 14.49 9.06
C GLU A 15 18.38 13.04 9.06
N ARG A 16 17.53 12.09 9.46
CA ARG A 16 17.83 10.65 9.49
C ARG A 16 16.93 9.94 8.46
N SER A 17 17.52 8.98 7.73
CA SER A 17 16.76 8.06 6.87
C SER A 17 15.77 7.24 7.71
N ILE A 18 14.61 6.90 7.12
CA ILE A 18 13.58 6.04 7.73
C ILE A 18 13.96 4.56 7.59
N VAL A 19 14.92 4.24 6.71
CA VAL A 19 15.47 2.91 6.48
C VAL A 19 16.99 3.01 6.65
N ALA A 20 17.50 2.59 7.80
CA ALA A 20 18.90 2.70 8.15
C ALA A 20 19.63 1.39 7.85
N GLU A 21 19.86 1.10 6.57
CA GLU A 21 20.84 0.10 6.11
C GLU A 21 21.38 0.59 4.75
N ASP A 22 22.28 1.58 4.78
CA ASP A 22 23.01 1.99 3.58
C ASP A 22 23.81 0.80 3.02
N ASP A 23 23.87 0.69 1.69
CA ASP A 23 24.73 -0.23 0.94
C ASP A 23 24.60 -1.72 1.32
N LEU A 24 23.41 -2.17 1.75
CA LEU A 24 23.15 -3.56 2.14
C LEU A 24 23.44 -4.55 0.99
N ASP A 25 23.10 -4.17 -0.23
CA ASP A 25 23.38 -4.90 -1.46
C ASP A 25 24.88 -4.97 -1.75
N CYS A 26 25.61 -3.87 -1.60
CA CYS A 26 27.07 -3.85 -1.76
C CYS A 26 27.77 -4.70 -0.70
N ARG A 27 27.36 -4.58 0.57
CA ARG A 27 27.93 -5.37 1.68
C ARG A 27 27.62 -6.87 1.53
N TRP A 28 26.45 -7.22 1.03
CA TRP A 28 26.11 -8.62 0.71
C TRP A 28 26.98 -9.16 -0.43
N GLN A 29 27.13 -8.40 -1.52
CA GLN A 29 27.99 -8.78 -2.64
C GLN A 29 29.46 -8.91 -2.22
N GLU A 30 29.97 -8.02 -1.38
CA GLU A 30 31.33 -8.11 -0.84
C GLU A 30 31.53 -9.36 0.04
N ALA A 31 30.53 -9.71 0.86
CA ALA A 31 30.62 -10.83 1.79
C ALA A 31 30.44 -12.21 1.12
N THR A 32 29.66 -12.28 0.04
CA THR A 32 29.21 -13.55 -0.55
C THR A 32 29.66 -13.77 -1.99
N GLY A 33 30.05 -12.70 -2.70
CA GLY A 33 30.27 -12.72 -4.14
C GLY A 33 28.98 -12.76 -4.96
N GLU A 34 27.80 -12.76 -4.33
CA GLU A 34 26.50 -12.82 -4.99
C GLU A 34 25.92 -11.41 -5.18
N ALA A 35 25.60 -11.03 -6.42
CA ALA A 35 24.92 -9.77 -6.69
C ALA A 35 23.41 -9.92 -6.39
N VAL A 36 22.88 -9.05 -5.53
CA VAL A 36 21.44 -8.95 -5.28
C VAL A 36 20.80 -8.10 -6.38
N SER A 37 19.79 -8.64 -7.06
CA SER A 37 18.91 -7.85 -7.92
C SER A 37 17.51 -7.87 -7.34
N GLU A 38 17.03 -6.73 -6.86
CA GLU A 38 15.61 -6.56 -6.51
C GLU A 38 14.80 -6.18 -7.75
N GLY A 39 13.61 -6.77 -7.86
CA GLY A 39 12.79 -6.77 -9.05
C GLY A 39 11.97 -5.50 -9.26
N SER A 40 12.38 -4.71 -10.25
CA SER A 40 11.58 -3.96 -11.24
C SER A 40 12.60 -3.12 -11.99
N ASN A 41 12.82 -3.25 -13.29
CA ASN A 41 13.80 -2.39 -13.99
C ASN A 41 13.28 -0.96 -14.23
N ARG A 42 12.21 -0.53 -13.55
CA ARG A 42 11.57 0.77 -13.77
C ARG A 42 11.47 1.55 -12.46
N PRO A 43 11.87 2.83 -12.46
CA PRO A 43 11.59 3.72 -11.34
C PRO A 43 10.07 3.82 -11.11
N ALA A 44 9.67 3.85 -9.83
CA ALA A 44 8.26 3.83 -9.45
C ALA A 44 7.90 4.98 -8.51
N LEU A 45 6.65 5.46 -8.63
CA LEU A 45 6.00 6.26 -7.62
C LEU A 45 4.94 5.41 -6.93
N THR A 46 5.03 5.34 -5.61
CA THR A 46 4.26 4.37 -4.85
C THR A 46 3.54 5.00 -3.67
N VAL A 47 2.50 4.32 -3.20
CA VAL A 47 1.78 4.66 -1.98
C VAL A 47 1.39 3.39 -1.27
N HIS A 48 1.60 3.33 0.04
CA HIS A 48 1.25 2.13 0.80
C HIS A 48 0.90 2.38 2.28
N PRO A 49 0.16 1.45 2.89
CA PRO A 49 -0.05 1.41 4.33
C PRO A 49 1.20 0.95 5.08
N ILE A 50 1.29 1.32 6.36
CA ILE A 50 2.43 1.04 7.23
C ILE A 50 2.13 -0.15 8.16
N GLY A 51 3.10 -1.04 8.36
CA GLY A 51 3.00 -2.09 9.37
C GLY A 51 3.89 -3.29 9.10
N VAL A 52 4.18 -4.05 10.15
CA VAL A 52 4.91 -5.33 10.09
C VAL A 52 4.07 -6.46 10.72
N PRO A 53 2.88 -6.74 10.16
CA PRO A 53 1.88 -7.60 10.80
C PRO A 53 2.30 -9.08 10.87
N HIS A 54 3.29 -9.48 10.07
CA HIS A 54 3.72 -10.86 9.88
C HIS A 54 4.80 -11.33 10.86
N LEU A 55 5.46 -10.40 11.55
CA LEU A 55 6.52 -10.70 12.51
C LEU A 55 5.93 -11.07 13.86
N ARG A 56 6.54 -12.03 14.55
CA ARG A 56 6.24 -12.43 15.92
C ARG A 56 6.81 -11.41 16.91
N GLU A 57 6.25 -11.38 18.12
CA GLU A 57 6.63 -10.38 19.15
C GLU A 57 8.12 -10.41 19.52
N ASP A 58 8.78 -11.56 19.37
CA ASP A 58 10.21 -11.78 19.65
C ASP A 58 11.14 -11.45 18.47
N GLU A 59 10.58 -11.13 17.29
CA GLU A 59 11.37 -10.75 16.11
C GLU A 59 11.68 -9.25 16.09
N THR A 60 12.79 -8.86 15.46
CA THR A 60 13.14 -7.44 15.28
C THR A 60 12.80 -7.00 13.85
N PRO A 61 11.96 -5.98 13.66
CA PRO A 61 11.65 -5.48 12.32
C PRO A 61 12.89 -4.89 11.65
N PRO A 62 13.23 -5.29 10.41
CA PRO A 62 14.43 -4.82 9.73
C PRO A 62 14.37 -3.32 9.42
N GLN A 63 13.17 -2.76 9.26
CA GLN A 63 12.96 -1.36 8.84
C GLN A 63 11.97 -0.66 9.79
N GLY A 64 12.19 -0.83 11.10
CA GLY A 64 11.39 -0.20 12.14
C GLY A 64 9.94 -0.69 12.25
N GLY A 65 9.20 -0.10 13.18
CA GLY A 65 7.83 -0.51 13.52
C GLY A 65 7.79 -1.43 14.73
N ARG A 66 6.63 -2.03 14.99
CA ARG A 66 6.41 -3.00 16.07
C ARG A 66 5.99 -4.33 15.46
N PRO A 67 6.64 -5.46 15.78
CA PRO A 67 6.21 -6.77 15.29
C PRO A 67 4.73 -7.05 15.56
N GLY A 68 4.08 -7.76 14.65
CA GLY A 68 2.68 -8.14 14.77
C GLY A 68 1.71 -6.96 14.76
N TRP A 69 2.11 -5.80 14.24
CA TRP A 69 1.28 -4.59 14.27
C TRP A 69 1.11 -3.94 12.89
N ALA A 70 -0.06 -3.32 12.71
CA ALA A 70 -0.44 -2.55 11.53
C ALA A 70 -0.92 -1.15 11.94
N ALA A 71 -0.47 -0.12 11.24
CA ALA A 71 -0.91 1.26 11.46
C ALA A 71 -2.36 1.45 11.04
N VAL A 72 -3.06 2.42 11.63
CA VAL A 72 -4.34 2.85 11.05
C VAL A 72 -4.07 3.41 9.64
N PRO A 73 -4.62 2.82 8.57
CA PRO A 73 -4.32 3.26 7.22
C PRO A 73 -4.93 4.65 6.98
N ASN A 74 -4.22 5.50 6.24
CA ASN A 74 -4.76 6.79 5.84
C ASN A 74 -5.85 6.59 4.76
N PRO A 75 -7.09 7.09 4.94
CA PRO A 75 -8.12 7.00 3.92
C PRO A 75 -7.74 7.58 2.55
N ARG A 76 -6.72 8.45 2.52
CA ARG A 76 -6.25 9.06 1.28
C ARG A 76 -5.51 8.11 0.35
N ILE A 77 -5.09 6.90 0.75
CA ILE A 77 -4.27 6.00 -0.10
C ILE A 77 -4.87 5.82 -1.49
N GLY A 78 -6.13 5.35 -1.59
CA GLY A 78 -6.79 5.12 -2.89
C GLY A 78 -6.96 6.40 -3.72
N PRO A 79 -7.58 7.46 -3.17
CA PRO A 79 -7.69 8.74 -3.84
C PRO A 79 -6.33 9.34 -4.29
N TRP A 80 -5.29 9.20 -3.46
CA TRP A 80 -3.94 9.66 -3.74
C TRP A 80 -3.30 8.89 -4.89
N PHE A 81 -3.45 7.56 -4.87
CA PHE A 81 -3.02 6.69 -5.96
C PHE A 81 -3.62 7.09 -7.31
N ARG A 82 -4.95 7.31 -7.36
CA ARG A 82 -5.63 7.75 -8.59
C ARG A 82 -5.16 9.12 -9.06
N LEU A 83 -4.91 10.05 -8.13
CA LEU A 83 -4.35 11.36 -8.46
C LEU A 83 -2.92 11.24 -9.04
N MET A 84 -2.07 10.40 -8.45
CA MET A 84 -0.73 10.13 -8.98
C MET A 84 -0.80 9.57 -10.40
N GLN A 85 -1.69 8.61 -10.67
CA GLN A 85 -1.87 8.05 -12.00
C GLN A 85 -2.32 9.10 -13.01
N LYS A 86 -3.32 9.91 -12.67
CA LYS A 86 -3.84 10.96 -13.54
C LYS A 86 -2.73 11.96 -13.92
N VAL A 87 -2.04 12.50 -12.92
CA VAL A 87 -0.98 13.49 -13.18
C VAL A 87 0.19 12.85 -13.92
N ALA A 88 0.56 11.60 -13.63
CA ALA A 88 1.59 10.90 -14.39
C ALA A 88 1.22 10.74 -15.86
N ALA A 89 -0.04 10.44 -16.17
CA ALA A 89 -0.53 10.39 -17.54
C ALA A 89 -0.50 11.78 -18.21
N ASP A 90 -1.06 12.80 -17.54
CA ASP A 90 -1.14 14.18 -18.06
C ASP A 90 0.24 14.78 -18.33
N GLN A 91 1.25 14.37 -17.56
CA GLN A 91 2.64 14.84 -17.68
C GLN A 91 3.51 13.93 -18.58
N GLY A 92 2.94 12.89 -19.20
CA GLY A 92 3.67 11.95 -20.06
C GLY A 92 4.79 11.21 -19.32
N LEU A 93 4.56 10.82 -18.06
CA LEU A 93 5.48 10.01 -17.26
C LEU A 93 5.33 8.51 -17.49
N VAL A 94 4.17 8.06 -17.99
CA VAL A 94 3.91 6.65 -18.30
C VAL A 94 4.27 6.40 -19.78
N PRO A 95 4.98 5.32 -20.14
CA PRO A 95 5.34 4.15 -19.34
C PRO A 95 6.75 4.18 -18.72
N GLU A 96 7.43 5.33 -18.75
CA GLU A 96 8.80 5.49 -18.22
C GLU A 96 8.83 5.21 -16.71
N PHE A 97 7.82 5.69 -15.98
CA PHE A 97 7.63 5.47 -14.55
C PHE A 97 6.42 4.58 -14.29
N GLU A 98 6.60 3.65 -13.35
CA GLU A 98 5.49 2.86 -12.85
C GLU A 98 4.77 3.61 -11.71
N ILE A 99 3.44 3.67 -11.76
CA ILE A 99 2.63 4.21 -10.66
C ILE A 99 1.88 3.04 -10.05
N THR A 100 2.26 2.63 -8.84
CA THR A 100 1.75 1.40 -8.23
C THR A 100 1.48 1.55 -6.74
N LEU A 101 0.73 0.60 -6.18
CA LEU A 101 0.61 0.43 -4.74
C LEU A 101 1.74 -0.47 -4.26
N GLU A 102 2.09 -0.37 -2.99
CA GLU A 102 2.90 -1.41 -2.33
C GLU A 102 2.12 -2.09 -1.22
N ALA A 103 2.57 -3.29 -0.87
CA ALA A 103 2.08 -4.04 0.25
C ALA A 103 2.35 -3.31 1.57
N THR A 104 1.59 -3.66 2.60
CA THR A 104 1.86 -3.20 3.96
C THR A 104 3.17 -3.79 4.44
N HIS A 105 4.15 -2.92 4.67
CA HIS A 105 5.46 -3.31 5.16
C HIS A 105 6.09 -2.15 5.96
N HIS A 106 7.14 -2.52 6.70
CA HIS A 106 7.98 -1.67 7.56
C HIS A 106 7.25 -0.73 8.56
N GLY A 107 8.02 -0.02 9.37
CA GLY A 107 7.54 1.00 10.28
C GLY A 107 7.32 2.35 9.60
N PRO A 108 7.15 3.44 10.35
CA PRO A 108 7.27 3.55 11.81
C PRO A 108 6.02 3.13 12.58
N LEU A 109 6.15 3.05 13.91
CA LEU A 109 4.99 3.01 14.81
C LEU A 109 4.29 4.37 14.78
N THR A 110 2.99 4.39 14.52
CA THR A 110 2.19 5.63 14.41
C THR A 110 0.87 5.49 15.18
N SER A 111 0.36 6.60 15.70
CA SER A 111 -0.93 6.67 16.43
C SER A 111 -2.04 7.35 15.62
N THR A 112 -1.70 7.89 14.45
CA THR A 112 -2.60 8.68 13.59
C THR A 112 -2.64 8.04 12.21
N PRO A 113 -3.76 8.13 11.46
CA PRO A 113 -3.83 7.60 10.10
C PRO A 113 -2.70 8.09 9.20
N THR A 114 -1.84 7.18 8.77
CA THR A 114 -0.58 7.49 8.05
C THR A 114 -0.43 6.59 6.83
N MET A 115 0.24 7.10 5.80
CA MET A 115 0.63 6.37 4.58
C MET A 115 2.01 6.85 4.14
N PHE A 116 2.75 6.01 3.42
CA PHE A 116 3.92 6.45 2.68
C PHE A 116 3.53 6.83 1.25
N VAL A 117 4.30 7.78 0.71
CA VAL A 117 4.27 8.15 -0.70
C VAL A 117 5.72 8.24 -1.11
N GLU A 118 6.16 7.32 -1.96
CA GLU A 118 7.59 7.09 -2.17
C GLU A 118 7.99 7.22 -3.63
N ILE A 119 9.28 7.46 -3.79
CA ILE A 119 10.00 7.41 -5.04
C ILE A 119 10.93 6.21 -4.92
N VAL A 120 10.61 5.12 -5.59
CA VAL A 120 11.44 3.92 -5.62
C VAL A 120 12.38 4.02 -6.81
N LYS A 121 13.68 3.95 -6.54
CA LYS A 121 14.72 3.91 -7.56
C LYS A 121 15.23 2.48 -7.71
N THR A 122 15.64 2.15 -8.91
CA THR A 122 16.50 1.00 -9.19
C THR A 122 17.92 1.49 -9.39
N ASN A 123 18.93 0.64 -9.17
CA ASN A 123 20.32 1.00 -9.45
C ASN A 123 20.43 1.54 -10.89
N ILE A 124 20.75 2.83 -11.02
CA ILE A 124 20.81 3.55 -12.28
C ILE A 124 22.28 3.65 -12.65
N GLY A 125 22.63 3.33 -13.89
CA GLY A 125 23.98 3.52 -14.39
C GLY A 125 24.37 4.99 -14.41
N GLU A 126 25.67 5.27 -14.41
CA GLU A 126 26.26 6.62 -14.33
C GLU A 126 26.14 7.43 -15.65
N HIS A 127 25.11 7.23 -16.47
CA HIS A 127 24.99 7.90 -17.77
C HIS A 127 24.23 9.25 -17.68
N GLU A 128 24.85 10.29 -18.24
CA GLU A 128 24.41 11.70 -18.22
C GLU A 128 23.00 11.94 -18.79
N THR A 129 22.55 11.11 -19.74
CA THR A 129 21.18 11.15 -20.30
C THR A 129 20.13 10.66 -19.31
N GLU A 130 20.47 9.73 -18.42
CA GLU A 130 19.57 9.20 -17.38
C GLU A 130 19.43 10.20 -16.23
N LEU A 131 20.50 10.95 -15.90
CA LEU A 131 20.45 12.07 -14.94
C LEU A 131 19.52 13.22 -15.40
N SER A 132 19.50 13.56 -16.69
CA SER A 132 18.63 14.63 -17.21
C SER A 132 17.14 14.27 -17.14
N ASN A 133 16.80 13.00 -17.41
CA ASN A 133 15.46 12.46 -17.16
C ASN A 133 15.10 12.47 -15.67
N HIS A 134 16.08 12.25 -14.79
CA HIS A 134 15.95 12.30 -13.34
C HIS A 134 15.58 13.69 -12.80
N PHE A 135 16.22 14.76 -13.28
CA PHE A 135 15.84 16.14 -12.91
C PHE A 135 14.45 16.50 -13.42
N ARG A 136 14.09 16.03 -14.62
CA ARG A 136 12.74 16.17 -15.16
C ARG A 136 11.71 15.40 -14.31
N PHE A 137 12.10 14.23 -13.79
CA PHE A 137 11.31 13.41 -12.89
C PHE A 137 11.09 14.09 -11.53
N TYR A 138 12.15 14.52 -10.81
CA TYR A 138 11.97 15.27 -9.57
C TYR A 138 11.21 16.57 -9.79
N GLY A 139 11.46 17.28 -10.89
CA GLY A 139 10.68 18.45 -11.29
C GLY A 139 9.19 18.14 -11.43
N LYS A 140 8.83 17.01 -12.05
CA LYS A 140 7.43 16.57 -12.21
C LYS A 140 6.84 15.98 -10.93
N VAL A 141 7.63 15.35 -10.07
CA VAL A 141 7.20 14.95 -8.71
C VAL A 141 6.95 16.18 -7.83
N LEU A 142 7.71 17.27 -8.02
CA LEU A 142 7.43 18.55 -7.38
C LEU A 142 6.14 19.20 -7.92
N VAL A 143 5.80 19.00 -9.21
CA VAL A 143 4.49 19.40 -9.77
C VAL A 143 3.36 18.53 -9.20
N LEU A 144 3.52 17.21 -9.15
CA LEU A 144 2.62 16.29 -8.42
C LEU A 144 2.38 16.80 -7.00
N ARG A 145 3.45 17.11 -6.28
CA ARG A 145 3.41 17.69 -4.93
C ARG A 145 2.62 19.00 -4.89
N LYS A 146 2.76 19.88 -5.89
CA LYS A 146 1.99 21.15 -5.96
C LYS A 146 0.50 20.88 -6.18
N GLU A 147 0.13 20.08 -7.17
CA GLU A 147 -1.27 19.74 -7.47
C GLU A 147 -1.93 19.01 -6.29
N MET A 148 -1.17 18.11 -5.65
CA MET A 148 -1.58 17.42 -4.42
C MET A 148 -1.80 18.36 -3.23
N LEU A 149 -0.91 19.35 -3.03
CA LEU A 149 -1.08 20.36 -1.98
C LEU A 149 -2.28 21.27 -2.25
N LEU A 150 -2.60 21.54 -3.52
CA LEU A 150 -3.80 22.28 -3.92
C LEU A 150 -5.08 21.50 -3.57
N GLU A 151 -5.12 20.20 -3.89
CA GLU A 151 -6.21 19.27 -3.57
C GLU A 151 -6.40 19.02 -2.06
N LEU A 152 -5.31 19.08 -1.27
CA LEU A 152 -5.36 19.00 0.19
C LEU A 152 -5.90 20.28 0.86
N GLY A 153 -6.03 21.37 0.12
CA GLY A 153 -6.77 22.56 0.55
C GLY A 153 -6.04 23.87 0.34
N TRP A 154 -6.01 24.35 -0.92
CA TRP A 154 -6.41 25.73 -1.18
C TRP A 154 -7.94 25.75 -1.32
N GLY A 155 -8.64 25.66 -0.19
CA GLY A 155 -10.08 25.87 -0.06
C GLY A 155 -10.99 24.96 -0.87
N SER A 156 -11.35 23.76 -0.36
CA SER A 156 -12.73 23.23 -0.33
C SER A 156 -12.84 21.77 0.13
N LYS A 157 -13.70 21.55 1.14
CA LYS A 157 -14.41 20.30 1.52
C LYS A 157 -13.60 19.17 2.20
N PRO A 158 -13.47 19.20 3.54
CA PRO A 158 -12.93 18.11 4.36
C PRO A 158 -13.55 16.72 4.10
N HIS A 159 -14.80 16.70 3.62
CA HIS A 159 -15.57 15.48 3.35
C HIS A 159 -15.16 14.70 2.09
N PHE A 160 -14.28 15.24 1.24
CA PHE A 160 -13.86 14.54 0.01
C PHE A 160 -12.96 13.33 0.28
N TRP A 161 -12.22 13.35 1.40
CA TRP A 161 -11.26 12.32 1.78
C TRP A 161 -11.75 11.41 2.91
N LEU A 162 -13.05 11.46 3.21
CA LEU A 162 -13.68 10.63 4.23
C LEU A 162 -14.52 9.55 3.54
N CYS A 163 -14.20 8.29 3.84
CA CYS A 163 -15.05 7.17 3.50
C CYS A 163 -16.39 7.31 4.20
N ARG A 164 -17.46 7.24 3.42
CA ARG A 164 -18.83 7.34 3.92
C ARG A 164 -19.32 5.97 4.36
N SER A 165 -20.35 5.98 5.21
CA SER A 165 -20.99 4.75 5.66
C SER A 165 -21.45 3.90 4.47
N GLY A 166 -21.03 2.63 4.44
CA GLY A 166 -21.36 1.66 3.40
C GLY A 166 -20.50 1.72 2.13
N GLU A 167 -19.55 2.65 2.03
CA GLU A 167 -18.55 2.62 0.95
C GLU A 167 -17.57 1.46 1.15
N LYS A 168 -17.07 0.92 0.03
CA LYS A 168 -16.29 -0.32 0.04
C LYS A 168 -14.82 -0.02 0.30
N VAL A 169 -14.26 -0.71 1.29
CA VAL A 169 -12.85 -0.60 1.67
C VAL A 169 -12.16 -1.92 1.38
N LEU A 170 -11.14 -1.87 0.53
CA LEU A 170 -10.36 -3.02 0.13
C LEU A 170 -9.39 -3.45 1.24
N LEU A 171 -9.49 -4.70 1.67
CA LEU A 171 -8.42 -5.44 2.33
C LEU A 171 -7.82 -6.41 1.31
N GLY A 172 -6.63 -6.12 0.80
CA GLY A 172 -5.94 -6.97 -0.19
C GLY A 172 -5.20 -8.11 0.50
N ILE A 173 -5.35 -9.34 0.00
CA ILE A 173 -4.69 -10.53 0.54
C ILE A 173 -4.04 -11.31 -0.61
N GLY A 174 -2.74 -11.56 -0.49
CA GLY A 174 -1.91 -12.15 -1.54
C GLY A 174 -1.35 -11.12 -2.51
N GLY A 175 -0.57 -11.60 -3.46
CA GLY A 175 0.21 -10.81 -4.40
C GLY A 175 1.68 -10.71 -3.99
N GLY A 176 2.49 -10.14 -4.89
CA GLY A 176 3.84 -9.68 -4.59
C GLY A 176 3.84 -8.34 -3.86
N HIS A 177 5.02 -7.75 -3.70
CA HIS A 177 5.20 -6.45 -3.04
C HIS A 177 4.38 -5.32 -3.71
N TYR A 178 4.32 -5.24 -5.05
CA TYR A 178 3.56 -4.21 -5.77
C TYR A 178 2.05 -4.49 -5.97
N ALA A 179 1.52 -5.59 -5.39
CA ALA A 179 0.08 -5.86 -5.31
C ALA A 179 -0.77 -5.63 -6.61
N PRO A 180 -0.33 -6.03 -7.83
CA PRO A 180 -0.90 -5.54 -9.08
C PRO A 180 -2.40 -5.87 -9.28
N ARG A 181 -2.86 -7.05 -8.82
CA ARG A 181 -4.29 -7.40 -8.92
C ARG A 181 -5.18 -6.56 -8.03
N HIS A 182 -4.66 -6.09 -6.90
CA HIS A 182 -5.38 -5.19 -6.01
C HIS A 182 -5.40 -3.79 -6.63
N THR A 183 -4.29 -3.38 -7.24
CA THR A 183 -4.18 -2.14 -8.01
C THR A 183 -5.26 -2.02 -9.08
N ASP A 184 -5.53 -3.09 -9.86
CA ASP A 184 -6.61 -3.13 -10.87
C ASP A 184 -8.01 -2.81 -10.31
N ILE A 185 -8.23 -3.02 -9.02
CA ILE A 185 -9.48 -2.67 -8.33
C ILE A 185 -9.45 -1.19 -7.92
N VAL A 186 -8.34 -0.74 -7.33
CA VAL A 186 -8.18 0.60 -6.74
C VAL A 186 -8.15 1.73 -7.77
N ILE A 187 -7.72 1.45 -9.00
CA ILE A 187 -7.77 2.40 -10.13
C ILE A 187 -9.20 2.92 -10.34
N LYS A 188 -10.22 2.13 -10.01
CA LYS A 188 -11.62 2.50 -10.18
C LYS A 188 -12.06 3.49 -9.10
N ASP A 189 -12.84 4.48 -9.49
CA ASP A 189 -13.38 5.47 -8.56
C ASP A 189 -14.29 4.84 -7.50
N GLY A 190 -14.29 5.44 -6.31
CA GLY A 190 -15.13 5.01 -5.17
C GLY A 190 -14.59 3.81 -4.39
N VAL A 191 -13.41 3.27 -4.76
CA VAL A 191 -12.73 2.22 -3.99
C VAL A 191 -11.76 2.86 -2.98
N TRP A 192 -11.95 2.53 -1.71
CA TRP A 192 -11.05 2.88 -0.61
C TRP A 192 -10.07 1.75 -0.33
N VAL A 193 -8.90 2.07 0.22
CA VAL A 193 -7.80 1.11 0.41
C VAL A 193 -7.39 1.06 1.86
N GLY A 194 -7.56 -0.11 2.47
CA GLY A 194 -7.01 -0.45 3.78
C GLY A 194 -5.62 -1.03 3.64
N HIS A 195 -5.38 -2.14 4.34
CA HIS A 195 -4.13 -2.89 4.22
C HIS A 195 -4.07 -3.79 2.98
N LEU A 196 -2.85 -3.99 2.49
CA LEU A 196 -2.52 -4.88 1.38
C LEU A 196 -1.49 -5.89 1.86
N LEU A 197 -1.90 -7.12 2.14
CA LEU A 197 -1.05 -8.18 2.67
C LEU A 197 -0.48 -8.99 1.51
N SER A 198 0.82 -8.82 1.23
CA SER A 198 1.55 -9.66 0.28
C SER A 198 1.61 -11.13 0.74
N GLY A 199 2.03 -12.03 -0.13
CA GLY A 199 2.28 -13.43 0.22
C GLY A 199 3.29 -13.60 1.37
N TYR A 200 4.37 -12.80 1.39
CA TYR A 200 5.37 -12.85 2.48
C TYR A 200 4.82 -12.29 3.81
N SER A 201 3.78 -11.45 3.77
CA SER A 201 3.11 -10.97 4.98
C SER A 201 2.14 -11.99 5.59
N LEU A 202 2.06 -13.18 5.01
CA LEU A 202 1.16 -14.26 5.41
C LEU A 202 1.94 -15.57 5.60
N PRO A 203 2.93 -15.61 6.51
CA PRO A 203 3.72 -16.82 6.75
C PRO A 203 2.78 -17.93 7.27
N MET A 204 2.80 -19.06 6.58
CA MET A 204 1.96 -20.22 6.84
C MET A 204 2.80 -21.48 6.96
N ASP A 205 2.64 -22.15 8.09
CA ASP A 205 3.25 -23.47 8.31
C ASP A 205 2.30 -24.54 7.79
N ALA A 206 2.80 -25.41 6.92
CA ALA A 206 1.99 -26.50 6.37
C ALA A 206 1.49 -27.41 7.51
N PRO A 207 0.22 -27.84 7.46
CA PRO A 207 -0.33 -28.71 8.51
C PRO A 207 0.40 -30.07 8.49
N PRO A 208 0.57 -30.72 9.65
CA PRO A 208 1.15 -32.06 9.72
C PRO A 208 0.42 -33.02 8.79
N GLN A 209 1.16 -33.87 8.07
CA GLN A 209 0.56 -34.92 7.25
C GLN A 209 0.60 -36.26 7.98
N VAL A 210 -0.57 -36.87 8.16
CA VAL A 210 -0.70 -38.25 8.64
C VAL A 210 -1.39 -39.07 7.55
N ASN A 211 -0.73 -40.13 7.07
CA ASN A 211 -1.21 -40.99 5.99
C ASN A 211 -1.64 -40.24 4.72
N GLY A 212 -0.87 -39.22 4.32
CA GLY A 212 -1.15 -38.39 3.13
C GLY A 212 -2.36 -37.46 3.26
N LYS A 213 -2.99 -37.41 4.44
CA LYS A 213 -4.05 -36.44 4.77
C LYS A 213 -3.49 -35.39 5.72
N SER A 214 -3.75 -34.13 5.41
CA SER A 214 -3.48 -33.01 6.31
C SER A 214 -4.32 -33.17 7.59
N SER A 215 -3.67 -33.37 8.72
CA SER A 215 -4.30 -33.49 10.04
C SER A 215 -3.73 -32.41 10.95
N GLY A 216 -4.48 -31.33 11.15
CA GLY A 216 -4.08 -30.22 12.01
C GLY A 216 -4.42 -28.86 11.42
N GLU A 217 -4.30 -27.84 12.26
CA GLU A 217 -4.47 -26.44 11.88
C GLU A 217 -3.23 -25.92 11.13
N VAL A 218 -3.43 -24.99 10.21
CA VAL A 218 -2.34 -24.28 9.53
C VAL A 218 -1.71 -23.28 10.49
N GLY A 219 -0.44 -23.50 10.84
CA GLY A 219 0.34 -22.63 11.72
C GLY A 219 0.82 -21.34 11.05
N GLY A 220 1.63 -20.56 11.76
CA GLY A 220 2.23 -19.30 11.30
C GLY A 220 1.42 -18.04 11.65
N MET A 221 1.99 -16.87 11.35
CA MET A 221 1.43 -15.56 11.71
C MET A 221 0.29 -15.08 10.78
N TRP A 222 -0.05 -15.82 9.72
CA TRP A 222 -1.03 -15.37 8.72
C TRP A 222 -2.41 -14.97 9.30
N LYS A 223 -2.96 -15.70 10.28
CA LYS A 223 -4.23 -15.34 10.94
C LYS A 223 -4.12 -14.01 11.66
N HIS A 224 -3.02 -13.84 12.40
CA HIS A 224 -2.70 -12.62 13.12
C HIS A 224 -2.55 -11.46 12.14
N SER A 225 -1.79 -11.64 11.05
CA SER A 225 -1.60 -10.61 10.03
C SER A 225 -2.93 -10.10 9.47
N ILE A 226 -3.82 -11.02 9.08
CA ILE A 226 -5.15 -10.66 8.57
C ILE A 226 -5.96 -9.94 9.65
N LYS A 227 -5.94 -10.44 10.90
CA LYS A 227 -6.70 -9.87 12.01
C LYS A 227 -6.31 -8.42 12.29
N VAL A 228 -5.02 -8.16 12.55
CA VAL A 228 -4.56 -6.82 12.94
C VAL A 228 -4.72 -5.82 11.80
N SER A 229 -4.48 -6.24 10.56
CA SER A 229 -4.70 -5.40 9.38
C SER A 229 -6.19 -5.12 9.12
N TYR A 230 -7.07 -6.09 9.34
CA TYR A 230 -8.52 -5.88 9.24
C TYR A 230 -9.02 -4.93 10.33
N GLU A 231 -8.59 -5.09 11.58
CA GLU A 231 -8.95 -4.23 12.70
C GLU A 231 -8.46 -2.80 12.50
N ALA A 232 -7.20 -2.62 12.10
CA ALA A 232 -6.65 -1.31 11.76
C ALA A 232 -7.40 -0.67 10.58
N THR A 233 -7.74 -1.44 9.55
CA THR A 233 -8.57 -0.97 8.44
C THR A 233 -9.93 -0.48 8.92
N LYS A 234 -10.64 -1.26 9.76
CA LYS A 234 -11.92 -0.81 10.32
C LYS A 234 -11.79 0.48 11.12
N ALA A 235 -10.71 0.65 11.88
CA ALA A 235 -10.44 1.87 12.63
C ALA A 235 -10.18 3.08 11.72
N GLY A 236 -9.52 2.89 10.57
CA GLY A 236 -9.24 3.94 9.59
C GLY A 236 -10.48 4.35 8.79
N PHE A 237 -11.49 3.48 8.71
CA PHE A 237 -12.68 3.69 7.91
C PHE A 237 -13.98 3.47 8.72
N PRO A 238 -14.29 4.31 9.72
CA PRO A 238 -15.53 4.17 10.50
C PRO A 238 -16.78 4.21 9.60
N GLY A 239 -17.60 3.15 9.68
CA GLY A 239 -18.80 2.98 8.84
C GLY A 239 -18.55 2.42 7.44
N GLY A 240 -17.29 2.32 6.99
CA GLY A 240 -16.95 1.68 5.73
C GLY A 240 -17.15 0.15 5.79
N GLU A 241 -17.55 -0.45 4.67
CA GLU A 241 -17.65 -1.90 4.54
C GLU A 241 -16.31 -2.46 4.08
N VAL A 242 -15.56 -3.05 5.01
CA VAL A 242 -14.29 -3.70 4.71
C VAL A 242 -14.54 -5.06 4.04
N ILE A 243 -14.08 -5.21 2.81
CA ILE A 243 -14.22 -6.42 1.99
C ILE A 243 -12.82 -6.93 1.64
N ALA A 244 -12.58 -8.21 1.87
CA ALA A 244 -11.35 -8.88 1.48
C ALA A 244 -11.35 -9.20 -0.02
N HIS A 245 -10.24 -8.95 -0.70
CA HIS A 245 -9.97 -9.47 -2.05
C HIS A 245 -8.75 -10.38 -2.01
N LEU A 246 -8.90 -11.60 -2.53
CA LEU A 246 -7.81 -12.60 -2.58
C LEU A 246 -7.19 -12.65 -3.97
N ASP A 247 -5.87 -12.46 -4.06
CA ASP A 247 -5.11 -12.86 -5.25
C ASP A 247 -5.06 -14.39 -5.32
N GLN A 248 -5.99 -14.96 -6.08
CA GLN A 248 -6.17 -16.40 -6.26
C GLN A 248 -4.93 -17.12 -6.81
N LYS A 249 -4.01 -16.40 -7.46
CA LYS A 249 -2.80 -16.97 -8.08
C LYS A 249 -1.60 -16.97 -7.13
N SER A 250 -1.67 -16.33 -5.98
CA SER A 250 -0.55 -16.24 -5.04
C SER A 250 -0.44 -17.42 -4.08
N PHE A 251 -1.43 -18.30 -4.05
CA PHE A 251 -1.58 -19.29 -2.98
C PHE A 251 -1.79 -20.71 -3.53
N LYS A 252 -1.20 -21.70 -2.86
CA LYS A 252 -1.53 -23.11 -3.03
C LYS A 252 -2.98 -23.37 -2.61
N GLY A 253 -3.58 -24.45 -3.12
CA GLY A 253 -4.99 -24.78 -2.83
C GLY A 253 -5.31 -24.84 -1.33
N TRP A 254 -4.44 -25.46 -0.52
CA TRP A 254 -4.63 -25.55 0.93
C TRP A 254 -4.52 -24.20 1.65
N GLN A 255 -3.63 -23.30 1.19
CA GLN A 255 -3.50 -21.94 1.74
C GLN A 255 -4.78 -21.13 1.47
N LYS A 256 -5.32 -21.23 0.26
CA LYS A 256 -6.59 -20.57 -0.10
C LYS A 256 -7.74 -21.04 0.75
N ASN A 257 -7.84 -22.35 0.99
CA ASN A 257 -8.88 -22.92 1.83
C ASN A 257 -8.74 -22.41 3.27
N ALA A 258 -7.53 -22.41 3.82
CA ALA A 258 -7.28 -21.88 5.17
C ALA A 258 -7.67 -20.40 5.30
N ILE A 259 -7.23 -19.55 4.36
CA ILE A 259 -7.60 -18.12 4.35
C ILE A 259 -9.12 -17.95 4.25
N THR A 260 -9.75 -18.64 3.31
CA THR A 260 -11.19 -18.50 3.04
C THR A 260 -12.01 -18.92 4.25
N SER A 261 -11.68 -20.06 4.86
CA SER A 261 -12.35 -20.55 6.08
C SER A 261 -12.18 -19.55 7.23
N TYR A 262 -10.97 -19.04 7.45
CA TYR A 262 -10.72 -18.06 8.51
C TYR A 262 -11.47 -16.75 8.29
N LEU A 263 -11.50 -16.23 7.06
CA LEU A 263 -12.28 -15.01 6.76
C LEU A 263 -13.78 -15.24 7.00
N GLN A 264 -14.30 -16.42 6.66
CA GLN A 264 -15.68 -16.78 6.95
C GLN A 264 -15.95 -16.88 8.46
N GLU A 265 -15.06 -17.53 9.23
CA GLU A 265 -15.12 -17.61 10.70
C GLU A 265 -15.13 -16.21 11.35
N GLN A 266 -14.35 -15.27 10.81
CA GLN A 266 -14.30 -13.88 11.27
C GLN A 266 -15.42 -13.00 10.71
N ASN A 267 -16.35 -13.55 9.92
CA ASN A 267 -17.41 -12.83 9.23
C ASN A 267 -16.90 -11.68 8.32
N ILE A 268 -15.72 -11.87 7.72
CA ILE A 268 -15.12 -10.95 6.76
C ILE A 268 -15.55 -11.36 5.35
N ARG A 269 -16.32 -10.49 4.69
CA ARG A 269 -16.80 -10.75 3.32
C ARG A 269 -15.62 -10.84 2.35
N ILE A 270 -15.61 -11.87 1.51
CA ILE A 270 -14.72 -11.98 0.35
C ILE A 270 -15.45 -11.46 -0.89
N GLY A 271 -14.88 -10.47 -1.55
CA GLY A 271 -15.41 -9.83 -2.76
C GLY A 271 -14.64 -10.21 -4.02
N LYS A 272 -15.34 -10.18 -5.15
CA LYS A 272 -14.77 -10.14 -6.50
C LYS A 272 -14.46 -8.68 -6.87
N PRO A 273 -13.59 -8.42 -7.87
CA PRO A 273 -13.26 -7.06 -8.30
C PRO A 273 -14.46 -6.12 -8.57
N ASN A 274 -15.60 -6.65 -9.01
CA ASN A 274 -16.80 -5.85 -9.27
C ASN A 274 -17.62 -5.53 -8.01
N ASP A 275 -17.44 -6.25 -6.91
CA ASP A 275 -18.15 -6.00 -5.64
C ASP A 275 -17.68 -4.71 -4.96
N PHE A 276 -16.51 -4.20 -5.36
CA PHE A 276 -15.92 -2.96 -4.85
C PHE A 276 -16.44 -1.71 -5.57
N LEU A 277 -17.09 -1.88 -6.73
CA LEU A 277 -17.60 -0.76 -7.50
C LEU A 277 -18.85 -0.17 -6.85
N CYS A 278 -18.88 1.15 -6.71
CA CYS A 278 -20.07 1.83 -6.22
C CYS A 278 -21.20 1.72 -7.25
N THR A 279 -22.35 1.17 -6.84
CA THR A 279 -23.55 1.04 -7.69
C THR A 279 -24.37 2.33 -7.79
N LYS A 280 -23.97 3.39 -7.08
CA LYS A 280 -24.64 4.69 -7.11
C LYS A 280 -23.74 5.72 -7.77
N THR A 281 -24.01 6.02 -9.04
CA THR A 281 -23.56 7.26 -9.68
C THR A 281 -24.21 8.42 -8.95
N TRP A 282 -23.51 9.01 -7.98
CA TRP A 282 -23.97 10.28 -7.41
C TRP A 282 -23.59 11.40 -8.40
N PRO A 283 -24.51 12.33 -8.73
CA PRO A 283 -24.24 13.36 -9.72
C PRO A 283 -23.04 14.19 -9.28
N CYS A 284 -22.08 14.33 -10.20
CA CYS A 284 -21.08 15.38 -10.18
C CYS A 284 -21.81 16.71 -9.91
N PRO A 285 -21.39 17.53 -8.92
CA PRO A 285 -21.94 18.86 -8.77
C PRO A 285 -21.44 19.70 -9.95
N GLN A 286 -22.11 19.56 -11.09
CA GLN A 286 -22.01 20.49 -12.21
C GLN A 286 -22.66 21.79 -11.74
N GLY A 287 -21.86 22.64 -11.10
CA GLY A 287 -22.17 24.07 -11.05
C GLY A 287 -22.08 24.61 -12.47
N LYS A 288 -23.20 24.59 -13.21
CA LYS A 288 -23.35 25.44 -14.38
C LYS A 288 -23.25 26.88 -13.88
N PRO A 289 -22.42 27.75 -14.49
CA PRO A 289 -22.53 29.17 -14.24
C PRO A 289 -23.89 29.63 -14.77
N SER A 290 -24.72 30.21 -13.90
CA SER A 290 -25.87 30.99 -14.33
C SER A 290 -25.39 32.14 -15.21
N LYS A 291 -26.00 32.27 -16.38
CA LYS A 291 -25.89 33.44 -17.26
C LYS A 291 -26.36 34.69 -16.55
#